data_AF-A0A7Y1ZSF0-F1
#
_entry.id   AF-A0A7Y1ZSF0-F1
#
_cell.length_a   1.000
_cell.length_b   1.000
_cell.length_c   1.000
_cell.angle_alpha   90.00
_cell.angle_beta   90.00
_cell.angle_gamma   90.00
#
_symmetry.space_group_name_H-M   'P 1'
#
loop_
_entity.id
_entity.type
_entity.pdbx_description
1 polymer ?
#
loop_
_entity_poly.entity_id
_entity_poly.type
_entity_poly.pdbx_seq_one_letter_code
_entity_poly.pdbx_strand_id
1 'polypeptide(L)'
;FASFSSGSDDLSRETFTRAIENVDEDKLRIAVYWMALGNISIRAGELERALSELRTARQNDPSNGVVLARLGLLNSMLGDLRLGLEQINLAIAQDPVSPDILHSAARAYYLSGQYEEAREFATTIFEYRSTIDDLELAGDIYFALKYPEDARAFWMQALEIDPDRIDLVEKVQLLAQ
;
A
#
# COMPACT_ATOMS: atom_id res chain seq x y z
N PHE A 1 -9.00 9.75 17.39
CA PHE A 1 -9.59 9.00 16.27
C PHE A 1 -8.82 7.74 15.86
N ALA A 2 -7.63 7.46 16.43
CA ALA A 2 -6.97 6.15 16.30
C ALA A 2 -7.80 4.94 16.79
N SER A 3 -8.96 5.16 17.43
CA SER A 3 -9.80 4.13 18.06
C SER A 3 -10.74 3.39 17.10
N PHE A 4 -11.06 3.93 15.92
CA PHE A 4 -11.99 3.27 14.99
C PHE A 4 -11.28 2.31 14.02
N SER A 5 -10.12 2.72 13.46
CA SER A 5 -9.33 1.80 12.63
C SER A 5 -8.67 0.71 13.47
N SER A 6 -8.20 1.01 14.69
CA SER A 6 -7.64 -0.01 15.60
C SER A 6 -8.65 -1.09 15.95
N GLY A 7 -9.91 -0.73 16.21
CA GLY A 7 -10.97 -1.71 16.48
C GLY A 7 -11.26 -2.64 15.30
N SER A 8 -11.29 -2.13 14.06
CA SER A 8 -11.47 -2.96 12.87
C SER A 8 -10.23 -3.80 12.52
N ASP A 9 -9.05 -3.24 12.74
CA ASP A 9 -7.77 -3.90 12.48
C ASP A 9 -7.53 -5.04 13.48
N ASP A 10 -7.87 -4.85 14.76
CA ASP A 10 -7.74 -5.87 15.79
C ASP A 10 -8.70 -7.04 15.55
N LEU A 11 -9.96 -6.77 15.19
CA LEU A 11 -10.92 -7.82 14.83
C LEU A 11 -10.47 -8.59 13.57
N SER A 12 -9.96 -7.87 12.57
CA SER A 12 -9.45 -8.48 11.33
C SER A 12 -8.25 -9.37 11.63
N ARG A 13 -7.33 -8.90 12.48
CA ARG A 13 -6.14 -9.63 12.91
C ARG A 13 -6.52 -10.91 13.63
N GLU A 14 -7.44 -10.84 14.60
CA GLU A 14 -7.94 -12.03 15.30
C GLU A 14 -8.58 -13.04 14.33
N THR A 15 -9.36 -12.54 13.37
CA THR A 15 -10.03 -13.39 12.36
C THR A 15 -9.02 -14.15 11.52
N PHE A 16 -7.98 -13.48 11.00
CA PHE A 16 -6.96 -14.14 10.18
C PHE A 16 -6.07 -15.09 11.01
N THR A 17 -5.75 -14.76 12.26
CA THR A 17 -5.01 -15.67 13.15
C THR A 17 -5.80 -16.97 13.36
N ARG A 18 -7.09 -16.88 13.70
CA ARG A 18 -7.96 -18.06 13.83
C ARG A 18 -8.09 -18.83 12.51
N ALA A 19 -8.13 -18.14 11.38
CA ALA A 19 -8.23 -18.80 10.08
C ALA A 19 -6.98 -19.64 9.77
N ILE A 20 -5.79 -19.17 10.14
CA ILE A 20 -4.53 -19.93 9.99
C ILE A 20 -4.52 -21.17 10.90
N GLU A 21 -5.06 -21.09 12.11
CA GLU A 21 -5.14 -22.24 13.02
C GLU A 21 -6.07 -23.35 12.53
N ASN A 22 -7.08 -23.01 11.73
CA ASN A 22 -8.14 -23.91 11.27
C ASN A 22 -8.01 -24.30 9.78
N VAL A 23 -6.94 -23.91 9.10
CA VAL A 23 -6.74 -24.23 7.69
C VAL A 23 -5.91 -25.51 7.52
N ASP A 24 -6.45 -26.47 6.78
CA ASP A 24 -5.74 -27.71 6.43
C ASP A 24 -4.70 -27.42 5.34
N GLU A 25 -3.39 -27.47 5.66
CA GLU A 25 -2.17 -27.47 4.81
C GLU A 25 -2.16 -26.68 3.46
N ASP A 26 -3.17 -25.86 3.18
CA ASP A 26 -3.37 -25.09 1.95
C ASP A 26 -2.47 -23.87 2.02
N LYS A 27 -1.23 -24.08 1.56
CA LYS A 27 -0.18 -23.06 1.58
C LYS A 27 -0.61 -21.78 0.89
N LEU A 28 -1.39 -21.84 -0.19
CA LEU A 28 -1.83 -20.63 -0.89
C LEU A 28 -2.78 -19.82 -0.02
N ARG A 29 -3.73 -20.48 0.66
CA ARG A 29 -4.65 -19.81 1.58
C ARG A 29 -3.93 -19.28 2.82
N ILE A 30 -3.00 -20.05 3.38
CA ILE A 30 -2.12 -19.62 4.46
C ILE A 30 -1.36 -18.36 4.05
N ALA A 31 -0.80 -18.32 2.84
CA ALA A 31 -0.08 -17.16 2.33
C ALA A 31 -0.97 -15.91 2.27
N VAL A 32 -2.22 -16.05 1.83
CA VAL A 32 -3.20 -14.95 1.79
C VAL A 32 -3.48 -14.40 3.19
N TYR A 33 -3.66 -15.26 4.20
CA TYR A 33 -3.89 -14.81 5.58
C TYR A 33 -2.68 -14.09 6.18
N TRP A 34 -1.47 -14.63 5.98
CA TRP A 34 -0.26 -13.95 6.43
C TRP A 34 -0.02 -12.62 5.70
N MET A 35 -0.38 -12.53 4.42
CA MET A 35 -0.33 -11.27 3.68
C MET A 35 -1.33 -10.25 4.25
N ALA A 36 -2.55 -10.69 4.59
CA ALA A 36 -3.55 -9.83 5.20
C ALA A 36 -3.10 -9.31 6.57
N LEU A 37 -2.50 -10.17 7.41
CA LEU A 37 -1.88 -9.77 8.68
C LEU A 37 -0.76 -8.75 8.46
N GLY A 38 0.15 -9.01 7.51
CA GLY A 38 1.21 -8.07 7.16
C GLY A 38 0.68 -6.70 6.76
N ASN A 39 -0.40 -6.63 5.97
CA ASN A 39 -1.05 -5.37 5.59
C ASN A 39 -1.66 -4.63 6.78
N ILE A 40 -2.25 -5.35 7.74
CA ILE A 40 -2.76 -4.77 8.99
C ILE A 40 -1.60 -4.18 9.80
N SER A 41 -0.50 -4.94 9.94
CA SER A 41 0.69 -4.49 10.67
C SER A 41 1.34 -3.26 10.01
N ILE A 42 1.34 -3.15 8.68
CA ILE A 42 1.77 -1.94 7.96
C ILE A 42 0.91 -0.73 8.35
N ARG A 43 -0.43 -0.87 8.31
CA ARG A 43 -1.35 0.23 8.70
C ARG A 43 -1.18 0.64 10.16
N ALA A 44 -0.90 -0.32 11.03
CA ALA A 44 -0.62 -0.07 12.45
C ALA A 44 0.78 0.52 12.72
N GLY A 45 1.65 0.63 11.70
CA GLY A 45 3.03 1.06 11.86
C GLY A 45 3.95 0.03 12.51
N GLU A 46 3.50 -1.22 12.68
CA GLU A 46 4.26 -2.34 13.24
C GLU A 46 5.17 -2.97 12.16
N LEU A 47 6.14 -2.22 11.65
CA LEU A 47 6.90 -2.57 10.44
C LEU A 47 7.71 -3.87 10.57
N GLU A 48 8.33 -4.13 11.72
CA GLU A 48 9.09 -5.37 11.95
C GLU A 48 8.18 -6.59 11.98
N ARG A 49 6.97 -6.44 12.54
CA ARG A 49 5.96 -7.49 12.56
C ARG A 49 5.45 -7.76 11.15
N ALA A 50 5.12 -6.70 10.41
CA ALA A 50 4.73 -6.81 9.00
C ALA A 50 5.79 -7.55 8.18
N LEU A 51 7.07 -7.31 8.44
CA LEU A 51 8.17 -7.97 7.74
C LEU A 51 8.18 -9.47 8.01
N SER A 52 7.97 -9.87 9.27
CA SER A 52 7.85 -11.28 9.65
C SER A 52 6.66 -11.95 8.95
N GLU A 53 5.49 -11.32 9.04
CA GLU A 53 4.23 -11.85 8.48
C GLU A 53 4.30 -11.98 6.96
N LEU A 54 4.81 -10.97 6.25
CA LEU A 54 4.98 -11.02 4.79
C LEU A 54 6.05 -12.02 4.34
N ARG A 55 7.11 -12.24 5.15
CA ARG A 55 8.08 -13.31 4.88
C ARG A 55 7.44 -14.68 5.00
N THR A 56 6.59 -14.89 6.00
CA THR A 56 5.83 -16.14 6.14
C THR A 56 4.84 -16.31 4.98
N ALA A 57 4.17 -15.25 4.53
CA ALA A 57 3.33 -15.29 3.34
C ALA A 57 4.14 -15.76 2.12
N ARG A 58 5.32 -15.17 1.91
CA ARG A 58 6.23 -15.51 0.79
C ARG A 58 6.75 -16.93 0.84
N GLN A 59 7.00 -17.47 2.03
CA GLN A 59 7.43 -18.87 2.19
C GLN A 59 6.34 -19.86 1.75
N ASN A 60 5.07 -19.50 1.98
CA ASN A 60 3.93 -20.34 1.63
C ASN A 60 3.52 -20.19 0.16
N ASP A 61 3.65 -18.98 -0.41
CA ASP A 61 3.48 -18.73 -1.85
C ASP A 61 4.62 -17.89 -2.43
N PRO A 62 5.72 -18.53 -2.88
CA PRO A 62 6.85 -17.85 -3.51
C PRO A 62 6.53 -17.21 -4.87
N SER A 63 5.40 -17.57 -5.48
CA SER A 63 5.00 -17.07 -6.80
C SER A 63 4.09 -15.85 -6.75
N ASN A 64 3.62 -15.47 -5.55
CA ASN A 64 2.73 -14.34 -5.37
C ASN A 64 3.44 -13.00 -5.57
N GLY A 65 3.19 -12.34 -6.70
CA GLY A 65 3.74 -11.02 -7.01
C GLY A 65 3.28 -9.92 -6.06
N VAL A 66 2.05 -10.01 -5.53
CA VAL A 66 1.52 -9.03 -4.57
C VAL A 66 2.28 -9.10 -3.25
N VAL A 67 2.57 -10.31 -2.74
CA VAL A 67 3.41 -10.47 -1.53
C VAL A 67 4.80 -9.88 -1.74
N LEU A 68 5.39 -10.08 -2.92
CA LEU A 68 6.69 -9.49 -3.25
C LEU A 68 6.63 -7.96 -3.30
N ALA A 69 5.57 -7.41 -3.89
CA ALA A 69 5.36 -5.96 -3.96
C ALA A 69 5.19 -5.35 -2.55
N ARG A 70 4.44 -6.02 -1.67
CA ARG A 70 4.27 -5.62 -0.26
C ARG A 70 5.60 -5.66 0.51
N LEU A 71 6.43 -6.68 0.29
CA LEU A 71 7.78 -6.72 0.86
C LEU A 71 8.65 -5.59 0.31
N GLY A 72 8.56 -5.29 -0.98
CA GLY A 72 9.29 -4.18 -1.61
C GLY A 72 8.92 -2.84 -0.99
N LEU A 73 7.62 -2.56 -0.90
CA LEU A 73 7.11 -1.36 -0.23
C LEU A 73 7.58 -1.27 1.23
N LEU A 74 7.49 -2.37 1.98
CA LEU A 74 7.91 -2.39 3.38
C LEU A 74 9.40 -2.12 3.56
N ASN A 75 10.26 -2.70 2.71
CA ASN A 75 11.71 -2.41 2.75
C ASN A 75 11.99 -0.93 2.40
N SER A 76 11.23 -0.34 1.46
CA SER A 76 11.32 1.10 1.19
C SER A 76 10.90 1.95 2.40
N MET A 77 9.84 1.56 3.13
CA MET A 77 9.42 2.24 4.36
C MET A 77 10.46 2.12 5.49
N LEU A 78 11.17 0.99 5.56
CA LEU A 78 12.28 0.74 6.48
C LEU A 78 13.59 1.43 6.07
N GLY A 79 13.62 2.11 4.91
CA GLY A 79 14.76 2.88 4.42
C GLY A 79 15.73 2.10 3.51
N ASP A 80 15.55 0.80 3.33
CA ASP A 80 16.31 0.04 2.30
C ASP A 80 15.63 0.19 0.93
N LEU A 81 15.68 1.42 0.41
CA LEU A 81 15.10 1.79 -0.88
C LEU A 81 15.63 0.93 -2.03
N ARG A 82 16.90 0.51 -1.95
CA ARG A 82 17.53 -0.32 -2.98
C ARG A 82 16.87 -1.69 -3.05
N LEU A 83 16.77 -2.38 -1.91
CA LEU A 83 16.10 -3.68 -1.85
C LEU A 83 14.61 -3.55 -2.16
N GLY A 84 13.97 -2.48 -1.67
CA GLY A 84 12.56 -2.21 -1.92
C GLY A 84 12.24 -2.13 -3.40
N LEU A 85 12.98 -1.29 -4.14
CA LEU A 85 12.80 -1.14 -5.59
C LEU A 85 13.18 -2.40 -6.39
N GLU A 86 14.19 -3.15 -5.94
CA GLU A 86 14.53 -4.45 -6.54
C GLU A 86 13.34 -5.42 -6.48
N GLN A 87 12.70 -5.53 -5.31
CA GLN A 87 11.53 -6.38 -5.10
C GLN A 87 10.30 -5.87 -5.86
N ILE A 88 10.07 -4.55 -5.90
CA ILE A 88 9.00 -3.95 -6.71
C ILE A 88 9.16 -4.32 -8.19
N ASN A 89 10.36 -4.17 -8.75
CA ASN A 89 10.61 -4.47 -10.16
C ASN A 89 10.39 -5.95 -10.49
N LEU A 90 10.79 -6.85 -9.57
CA LEU A 90 10.48 -8.27 -9.71
C LEU A 90 8.96 -8.54 -9.66
N ALA A 91 8.21 -7.80 -8.84
CA ALA A 91 6.76 -7.96 -8.74
C ALA A 91 6.05 -7.45 -10.01
N ILE A 92 6.46 -6.30 -10.54
CA ILE A 92 5.96 -5.75 -11.82
C ILE A 92 6.21 -6.73 -12.96
N ALA A 93 7.38 -7.38 -12.99
CA ALA A 93 7.69 -8.38 -14.01
C ALA A 93 6.79 -9.63 -13.95
N GLN A 94 6.16 -9.91 -12.80
CA GLN A 94 5.22 -11.02 -12.64
C GLN A 94 3.81 -10.66 -13.09
N ASP A 95 3.32 -9.49 -12.71
CA ASP A 95 2.02 -8.98 -13.14
C ASP A 95 2.07 -7.44 -13.27
N PRO A 96 2.29 -6.91 -14.49
CA PRO A 96 2.47 -5.47 -14.70
C PRO A 96 1.17 -4.67 -14.64
N VAL A 97 0.00 -5.32 -14.59
CA VAL A 97 -1.31 -4.65 -14.59
C VAL A 97 -2.06 -4.81 -13.27
N SER A 98 -1.46 -5.51 -12.29
CA SER A 98 -2.04 -5.66 -10.96
C SER A 98 -2.12 -4.32 -10.23
N PRO A 99 -3.32 -3.82 -9.86
CA PRO A 99 -3.45 -2.56 -9.15
C PRO A 99 -2.72 -2.52 -7.80
N ASP A 100 -2.63 -3.65 -7.10
CA ASP A 100 -1.92 -3.73 -5.82
C ASP A 100 -0.39 -3.63 -5.98
N ILE A 101 0.14 -4.19 -7.06
CA ILE A 101 1.57 -4.08 -7.40
C ILE A 101 1.86 -2.66 -7.86
N LEU A 102 1.03 -2.10 -8.75
CA LEU A 102 1.17 -0.73 -9.25
C LEU A 102 1.10 0.29 -8.10
N HIS A 103 0.16 0.14 -7.15
CA HIS A 103 0.11 0.98 -5.95
C HIS A 103 1.41 0.89 -5.12
N SER A 104 1.87 -0.33 -4.86
CA SER A 104 3.10 -0.55 -4.08
C SER A 104 4.31 0.04 -4.80
N ALA A 105 4.35 -0.05 -6.14
CA ALA A 105 5.38 0.56 -6.97
C ALA A 105 5.33 2.09 -6.88
N ALA A 106 4.18 2.71 -7.16
CA ALA A 106 4.00 4.16 -7.07
C ALA A 106 4.46 4.69 -5.70
N ARG A 107 4.07 4.03 -4.61
CA ARG A 107 4.48 4.44 -3.25
C ARG A 107 5.96 4.20 -2.97
N ALA A 108 6.55 3.09 -3.42
CA ALA A 108 7.98 2.84 -3.24
C ALA A 108 8.86 3.83 -4.03
N TYR A 109 8.48 4.14 -5.28
CA TYR A 109 9.14 5.13 -6.11
C TYR A 109 9.00 6.54 -5.51
N TYR A 110 7.80 6.89 -5.00
CA TYR A 110 7.59 8.13 -4.24
C TYR A 110 8.51 8.24 -3.02
N LEU A 111 8.60 7.19 -2.19
CA LEU A 111 9.49 7.16 -1.01
C LEU A 111 10.97 7.28 -1.39
N SER A 112 11.34 6.83 -2.59
CA SER A 112 12.70 6.96 -3.11
C SER A 112 13.02 8.32 -3.75
N GLY A 113 12.04 9.23 -3.82
CA GLY A 113 12.19 10.54 -4.47
C GLY A 113 12.08 10.52 -5.99
N GLN A 114 11.79 9.37 -6.59
CA GLN A 114 11.59 9.17 -8.03
C GLN A 114 10.12 9.45 -8.39
N TYR A 115 9.74 10.74 -8.34
CA TYR A 115 8.34 11.15 -8.42
C TYR A 115 7.73 11.03 -9.82
N GLU A 116 8.54 11.12 -10.87
CA GLU A 116 8.06 10.97 -12.26
C GLU A 116 7.65 9.52 -12.53
N GLU A 117 8.49 8.57 -12.15
CA GLU A 117 8.18 7.13 -12.19
C GLU A 117 6.98 6.80 -11.30
N ALA A 118 6.91 7.39 -10.09
CA ALA A 118 5.76 7.23 -9.23
C ALA A 118 4.45 7.68 -9.91
N ARG A 119 4.48 8.80 -10.65
CA ARG A 119 3.32 9.30 -11.41
C ARG A 119 2.91 8.35 -12.53
N GLU A 120 3.86 7.76 -13.24
CA GLU A 120 3.56 6.77 -14.30
C GLU A 120 2.80 5.57 -13.74
N PHE A 121 3.27 5.02 -12.61
CA PHE A 121 2.57 3.92 -11.95
C PHE A 121 1.20 4.36 -11.42
N ALA A 122 1.11 5.51 -10.74
CA ALA A 122 -0.15 6.02 -10.20
C ALA A 122 -1.20 6.25 -11.30
N THR A 123 -0.79 6.77 -12.46
CA THR A 123 -1.69 6.98 -13.61
C THR A 123 -2.21 5.65 -14.15
N THR A 124 -1.33 4.65 -14.26
CA THR A 124 -1.70 3.31 -14.74
C THR A 124 -2.71 2.63 -13.82
N ILE A 125 -2.65 2.83 -12.49
CA ILE A 125 -3.62 2.25 -11.54
C ILE A 125 -5.05 2.59 -11.94
N PHE A 126 -5.31 3.85 -12.33
CA PHE A 126 -6.65 4.36 -12.63
C PHE A 126 -7.27 3.77 -13.90
N GLU A 127 -6.52 3.07 -14.73
CA GLU A 127 -7.08 2.28 -15.85
C GLU A 127 -7.82 1.03 -15.37
N TYR A 128 -7.52 0.55 -14.15
CA TYR A 128 -8.01 -0.72 -13.61
C TYR A 128 -8.81 -0.56 -12.32
N ARG A 129 -8.42 0.39 -11.46
CA ARG A 129 -9.00 0.60 -10.14
C ARG A 129 -8.82 2.05 -9.71
N SER A 130 -9.80 2.59 -8.97
CA SER A 130 -9.60 3.82 -8.20
C SER A 130 -10.09 3.58 -6.78
N THR A 131 -9.16 3.61 -5.83
CA THR A 131 -9.48 3.60 -4.39
C THR A 131 -9.12 4.94 -3.77
N ILE A 132 -9.64 5.19 -2.56
CA ILE A 132 -9.27 6.38 -1.81
C ILE A 132 -7.76 6.47 -1.57
N ASP A 133 -7.09 5.36 -1.28
CA ASP A 133 -5.65 5.32 -1.05
C ASP A 133 -4.84 5.58 -2.34
N ASP A 134 -5.36 5.13 -3.50
CA ASP A 134 -4.76 5.42 -4.81
C ASP A 134 -4.88 6.92 -5.16
N LEU A 135 -6.04 7.53 -4.86
CA LEU A 135 -6.28 8.97 -5.07
C LEU A 135 -5.42 9.83 -4.13
N GLU A 136 -5.32 9.46 -2.86
CA GLU A 136 -4.43 10.15 -1.92
C GLU A 136 -2.98 10.10 -2.41
N LEU A 137 -2.50 8.91 -2.79
CA LEU A 137 -1.13 8.72 -3.28
C LEU A 137 -0.86 9.54 -4.54
N ALA A 138 -1.83 9.59 -5.47
CA ALA A 138 -1.70 10.45 -6.65
C ALA A 138 -1.56 11.93 -6.23
N GLY A 139 -2.40 12.42 -5.33
CA GLY A 139 -2.28 13.79 -4.85
C GLY A 139 -0.91 14.09 -4.22
N ASP A 140 -0.38 13.17 -3.41
CA ASP A 140 0.95 13.30 -2.81
C ASP A 140 2.07 13.34 -3.87
N ILE A 141 1.98 12.50 -4.90
CA ILE A 141 2.92 12.47 -6.02
C ILE A 141 2.90 13.78 -6.80
N TYR A 142 1.71 14.28 -7.17
CA TYR A 142 1.58 15.54 -7.92
C TYR A 142 2.06 16.74 -7.09
N PHE A 143 1.84 16.72 -5.77
CA PHE A 143 2.37 17.76 -4.89
C PHE A 143 3.90 17.75 -4.85
N ALA A 144 4.52 16.57 -4.74
CA ALA A 144 5.97 16.43 -4.78
C ALA A 144 6.58 16.91 -6.11
N LEU A 145 5.87 16.67 -7.22
CA LEU A 145 6.20 17.14 -8.57
C LEU A 145 5.95 18.64 -8.81
N LYS A 146 5.45 19.38 -7.81
CA LYS A 146 5.13 20.83 -7.92
C LYS A 146 3.95 21.14 -8.85
N TYR A 147 2.98 20.24 -8.92
CA TYR A 147 1.68 20.43 -9.57
C TYR A 147 0.57 20.54 -8.51
N PRO A 148 0.43 21.68 -7.80
CA PRO A 148 -0.47 21.81 -6.66
C PRO A 148 -1.95 21.73 -7.04
N GLU A 149 -2.34 22.21 -8.22
CA GLU A 149 -3.74 22.15 -8.67
C GLU A 149 -4.19 20.71 -8.91
N ASP A 150 -3.36 19.92 -9.59
CA ASP A 150 -3.61 18.49 -9.80
C ASP A 150 -3.63 17.73 -8.48
N ALA A 151 -2.66 18.02 -7.59
CA ALA A 151 -2.62 17.42 -6.26
C ALA A 151 -3.91 17.66 -5.47
N ARG A 152 -4.37 18.92 -5.46
CA ARG A 152 -5.63 19.31 -4.83
C ARG A 152 -6.82 18.60 -5.44
N ALA A 153 -6.87 18.46 -6.77
CA ALA A 153 -7.95 17.77 -7.45
C ALA A 153 -8.05 16.29 -7.06
N PHE A 154 -6.92 15.59 -6.94
CA PHE A 154 -6.90 14.19 -6.48
C PHE A 154 -7.32 14.04 -5.01
N TRP A 155 -6.79 14.89 -4.12
CA TRP A 155 -7.20 14.86 -2.71
C TRP A 155 -8.68 15.21 -2.52
N MET A 156 -9.23 16.12 -3.32
CA MET A 156 -10.67 16.41 -3.31
C MET A 156 -11.50 15.21 -3.75
N GLN A 157 -11.10 14.48 -4.80
CA GLN A 157 -11.79 13.25 -5.20
C GLN A 157 -11.77 12.18 -4.10
N ALA A 158 -10.65 12.05 -3.37
CA ALA A 158 -10.57 11.17 -2.20
C ALA A 158 -11.55 11.60 -1.09
N LEU A 159 -11.68 12.91 -0.84
CA LEU A 159 -12.64 13.49 0.12
C LEU A 159 -14.11 13.36 -0.32
N GLU A 160 -14.40 13.23 -1.62
CA GLU A 160 -15.76 12.91 -2.08
C GLU A 160 -16.18 11.49 -1.67
N ILE A 161 -15.21 10.57 -1.53
CA ILE A 161 -15.44 9.18 -1.09
C ILE A 161 -15.51 9.10 0.43
N ASP A 162 -14.57 9.72 1.14
CA ASP A 162 -14.54 9.81 2.61
C ASP A 162 -14.28 11.25 3.06
N PRO A 163 -15.36 12.02 3.32
CA PRO A 163 -15.24 13.41 3.74
C PRO A 163 -14.57 13.62 5.10
N ASP A 164 -14.43 12.58 5.91
CA ASP A 164 -13.94 12.67 7.29
C ASP A 164 -12.42 12.47 7.41
N ARG A 165 -11.71 12.33 6.28
CA ARG A 165 -10.24 12.24 6.22
C ARG A 165 -9.57 13.57 6.56
N ILE A 166 -9.38 13.82 7.85
CA ILE A 166 -8.78 15.07 8.39
C ILE A 166 -7.43 15.37 7.73
N ASP A 167 -6.59 14.34 7.52
CA ASP A 167 -5.29 14.46 6.88
C ASP A 167 -5.39 15.01 5.45
N LEU A 168 -6.40 14.61 4.68
CA LEU A 168 -6.65 15.13 3.34
C LEU A 168 -7.25 16.53 3.36
N VAL A 169 -8.13 16.83 4.33
CA VAL A 169 -8.68 18.18 4.52
C VAL A 169 -7.55 19.19 4.78
N GLU A 170 -6.60 18.85 5.65
CA GLU A 170 -5.44 19.67 5.95
C GLU A 170 -4.57 19.91 4.71
N LYS A 171 -4.29 18.85 3.92
CA LYS A 171 -3.55 18.96 2.65
C LYS A 171 -4.22 19.92 1.66
N VAL A 172 -5.55 19.84 1.50
CA VAL A 172 -6.32 20.71 0.60
C VAL A 172 -6.37 22.16 1.09
N GLN A 173 -6.51 22.40 2.40
CA GLN A 173 -6.54 23.74 2.98
C GLN A 173 -5.19 24.46 2.88
N LEU A 174 -4.08 23.72 3.01
CA LEU A 174 -2.73 24.27 2.87
C LEU A 174 -2.51 24.91 1.49
N LEU A 175 -3.13 24.36 0.45
CA LEU A 175 -3.02 24.87 -0.93
C LEU A 175 -4.00 26.01 -1.26
N ALA A 176 -4.90 26.38 -0.35
CA ALA A 176 -5.89 27.43 -0.58
C ALA A 176 -5.43 28.84 -0.13
N GLN A 177 -4.19 28.96 0.37
CA GLN A 177 -3.58 30.19 0.91
C GLN A 177 -2.48 30.71 -0.02
#